data_AF-A0A847DZC2-F1
#
_entry.id   AF-A0A847DZC2-F1
#
_cell.length_a   1.000
_cell.length_b   1.000
_cell.length_c   1.000
_cell.angle_alpha   90.00
_cell.angle_beta   90.00
_cell.angle_gamma   90.00
#
_symmetry.space_group_name_H-M   'P 1'
#
loop_
_entity.id
_entity.type
_entity.pdbx_description
1 polymer ?
#
loop_
_entity_poly.entity_id
_entity_poly.type
_entity_poly.pdbx_seq_one_letter_code
_entity_poly.pdbx_strand_id
1 'polypeptide(L)' 'MKSLLMWLVRGYRLAISPLFPPRCRFLPSCSDYALQALERHGAI' A
#
# COMPACT_ATOMS: atom_id res chain seq x y z
N MET A 1 -0.60 15.96 -4.22
CA MET A 1 0.21 14.82 -4.71
C MET A 1 0.10 13.56 -3.85
N LYS A 2 -0.21 13.66 -2.54
CA LYS A 2 -0.40 12.52 -1.63
C LYS A 2 -1.48 11.50 -2.07
N SER A 3 -2.63 11.98 -2.55
CA SER A 3 -3.76 11.11 -2.90
C SER A 3 -3.52 10.22 -4.12
N LEU A 4 -2.66 10.64 -5.06
CA LEU A 4 -2.41 9.89 -6.29
C LEU A 4 -1.62 8.61 -6.02
N LEU A 5 -0.54 8.71 -5.23
CA LEU A 5 0.21 7.54 -4.76
C LEU A 5 -0.64 6.64 -3.85
N MET A 6 -1.44 7.21 -2.95
CA MET A 6 -2.35 6.44 -2.10
C MET A 6 -3.35 5.62 -2.91
N TRP A 7 -3.95 6.21 -3.94
CA TRP A 7 -4.85 5.53 -4.86
C TRP A 7 -4.14 4.46 -5.67
N LEU A 8 -2.88 4.69 -6.07
CA LEU A 8 -2.09 3.71 -6.81
C LEU A 8 -1.76 2.48 -5.95
N VAL A 9 -1.39 2.69 -4.67
CA VAL A 9 -1.15 1.60 -3.71
C VAL A 9 -2.44 0.85 -3.36
N ARG A 10 -3.57 1.56 -3.20
CA ARG A 10 -4.89 0.91 -3.00
C ARG A 10 -5.36 0.14 -4.22
N GLY A 11 -5.18 0.70 -5.42
CA GLY A 11 -5.48 0.04 -6.69
C GLY A 11 -4.63 -1.21 -6.89
N TYR A 12 -3.33 -1.13 -6.58
CA TYR A 12 -2.45 -2.29 -6.55
C TYR A 12 -2.93 -3.34 -5.55
N ARG A 13 -3.31 -2.95 -4.32
CA ARG A 13 -3.83 -3.90 -3.33
C ARG A 13 -5.14 -4.56 -3.80
N LEU A 14 -6.08 -3.82 -4.37
CA LEU A 14 -7.35 -4.37 -4.84
C LEU A 14 -7.21 -5.23 -6.11
N ALA A 15 -6.33 -4.86 -7.03
CA ALA A 15 -6.12 -5.60 -8.27
C ALA A 15 -5.18 -6.80 -8.10
N ILE A 16 -4.11 -6.67 -7.29
CA ILE A 16 -3.04 -7.66 -7.19
C ILE A 16 -3.16 -8.54 -5.94
N SER A 17 -3.65 -8.01 -4.80
CA SER A 17 -3.79 -8.82 -3.58
C SER A 17 -4.76 -10.01 -3.69
N PRO A 18 -5.85 -10.00 -4.48
CA PRO A 18 -6.70 -11.19 -4.62
C PRO A 18 -6.09 -12.26 -5.54
N LEU A 19 -5.14 -11.90 -6.41
CA LEU A 19 -4.45 -12.87 -7.28
C LEU A 19 -3.33 -13.63 -6.56
N PHE A 20 -2.90 -13.18 -5.38
CA PHE A 20 -1.82 -13.81 -4.65
C PHE A 20 -2.26 -14.25 -3.26
N PRO A 21 -1.88 -15.47 -2.84
CA PRO A 21 -2.08 -15.89 -1.46
C PRO A 21 -1.34 -14.93 -0.51
N PRO A 22 -1.76 -14.83 0.76
CA PRO A 22 -1.12 -13.95 1.73
C PRO A 22 0.34 -14.38 1.96
N ARG A 23 1.27 -13.72 1.26
CA ARG A 23 2.73 -13.97 1.32
C ARG A 23 3.49 -13.03 2.26
N CYS A 24 2.81 -12.08 2.89
CA CYS A 24 3.47 -11.15 3.81
C CYS A 24 3.90 -11.89 5.08
N ARG A 25 5.22 -12.15 5.17
CA ARG A 25 5.85 -12.73 6.36
C ARG A 25 5.91 -11.75 7.54
N PHE A 26 5.89 -10.45 7.26
CA PHE A 26 5.96 -9.38 8.24
C PHE A 26 4.66 -8.58 8.20
N LEU A 27 4.11 -8.28 9.38
CA LEU A 27 2.97 -7.37 9.56
C LEU A 27 3.47 -6.06 10.19
N PRO A 28 3.00 -4.89 9.74
CA PRO A 28 2.08 -4.66 8.63
C PRO A 28 2.71 -5.01 7.26
N SER A 29 1.87 -5.29 6.25
CA SER A 29 2.37 -5.60 4.89
C SER A 29 3.11 -4.41 4.30
N CYS A 30 3.98 -4.65 3.31
CA CYS A 30 4.72 -3.56 2.64
C CYS A 30 3.77 -2.48 2.07
N SER A 31 2.61 -2.88 1.53
CA SER A 31 1.59 -1.97 1.02
C SER A 31 0.91 -1.16 2.12
N ASP A 32 0.71 -1.76 3.29
CA ASP A 32 0.13 -1.09 4.45
C ASP A 32 1.12 -0.12 5.09
N TYR A 33 2.38 -0.53 5.23
CA TYR A 33 3.47 0.36 5.64
C TYR A 33 3.64 1.54 4.67
N ALA A 34 3.56 1.29 3.37
CA ALA A 34 3.62 2.35 2.36
C ALA A 34 2.46 3.35 2.52
N LEU A 35 1.24 2.89 2.81
CA LEU A 35 0.11 3.76 3.12
C LEU A 35 0.35 4.58 4.39
N GLN A 36 0.82 3.95 5.47
CA GLN A 36 1.13 4.64 6.73
C GLN A 36 2.24 5.68 6.54
N ALA A 37 3.29 5.35 5.78
CA ALA A 37 4.38 6.27 5.47
C ALA A 37 3.91 7.45 4.62
N LEU A 38 3.07 7.21 3.61
CA LEU A 38 2.46 8.25 2.78
C LEU A 38 1.54 9.17 3.59
N GLU A 39 0.81 8.61 4.56
CA GLU A 39 -0.08 9.37 5.45
C GLU A 39 0.72 10.23 6.42
N ARG A 40 1.77 9.66 7.02
CA ARG A 40 2.55 10.29 8.11
C ARG A 40 3.62 11.27 7.60
N HIS A 41 4.30 10.95 6.52
CA HIS A 41 5.37 11.79 5.96
C HIS A 41 4.91 12.64 4.79
N GLY A 42 3.85 12.20 4.08
CA GLY A 42 3.47 12.81 2.82
C GLY A 42 4.38 12.41 1.66
N ALA A 43 3.80 12.28 0.48
CA ALA A 43 4.56 12.36 -0.77
C ALA A 43 4.92 13.83 -1.01
N ILE A 44 6.18 14.16 -0.76
CA ILE A 44 6.80 15.46 -1.10
C ILE A 44 7.22 15.40 -2.56
#